data_AF-A0A563CRQ0-F1
#
_entry.id   AF-A0A563CRQ0-F1
#
_cell.length_a   1.000
_cell.length_b   1.000
_cell.length_c   1.000
_cell.angle_alpha   90.00
_cell.angle_beta   90.00
_cell.angle_gamma   90.00
#
_symmetry.space_group_name_H-M   'P 1'
#
loop_
_entity.id
_entity.type
_entity.pdbx_description
1 polymer ?
#
loop_
_entity_poly.entity_id
_entity_poly.type
_entity_poly.pdbx_seq_one_letter_code
_entity_poly.pdbx_strand_id
1 'polypeptide(L)'
;MQIQKQPPRLSRYANIGRKKSPVRKVHRQPTGKFGKLVAWWQGLSRKQKVAVVGGPILAIMIIIPVVTYIMLANDIRDVERLMNRNNTGIVLKDRNGKTFYSIGRAEKRNIVKLDQISDHMKNALLASEDKDFYKHGGFNLFSIARAAVTRHGGGSTITQQLVKNTLLSDEHSLMRKYQEFFMSIAVEQNYSKDEILDMYLNSVYFGENAFGIEDAAKTYFNKTPKELTLAESAMLVGVLPAPSSYSPISGS
;
A
#
# COMPACT_ATOMS: atom_id res chain seq x y z
N MET A 1 87.02 -8.08 58.51
CA MET A 1 86.01 -8.05 59.58
C MET A 1 84.97 -6.99 59.24
N GLN A 2 83.84 -7.39 58.66
CA GLN A 2 82.51 -6.77 58.78
C GLN A 2 81.54 -7.58 57.91
N ILE A 3 80.62 -8.28 58.59
CA ILE A 3 79.60 -9.15 58.03
C ILE A 3 78.35 -8.29 57.82
N GLN A 4 77.94 -8.05 56.57
CA GLN A 4 76.68 -7.39 56.29
C GLN A 4 75.55 -8.44 56.22
N LYS A 5 74.84 -8.61 57.34
CA LYS A 5 73.66 -9.49 57.46
C LYS A 5 72.48 -8.90 56.68
N GLN A 6 71.91 -9.66 55.75
CA GLN A 6 70.60 -9.36 55.17
C GLN A 6 69.49 -9.53 56.23
N PRO A 7 68.51 -8.61 56.35
CA PRO A 7 67.37 -8.81 57.23
C PRO A 7 66.36 -9.82 56.64
N PRO A 8 65.61 -10.53 57.51
CA PRO A 8 64.77 -11.67 57.14
C PRO A 8 63.51 -11.30 56.35
N ARG A 9 63.12 -12.18 55.42
CA ARG A 9 61.84 -12.11 54.67
C ARG A 9 60.67 -12.21 55.64
N LEU A 10 59.98 -11.09 55.89
CA LEU A 10 58.77 -11.04 56.70
C LEU A 10 57.55 -11.53 55.89
N SER A 11 57.23 -12.80 56.17
CA SER A 11 55.92 -13.41 56.42
C SER A 11 54.75 -13.15 55.46
N ARG A 12 54.36 -14.24 54.80
CA ARG A 12 53.25 -14.49 53.88
C ARG A 12 51.85 -14.50 54.53
N TYR A 13 51.62 -13.77 55.63
CA TYR A 13 50.37 -13.90 56.42
C TYR A 13 49.73 -12.57 56.85
N ALA A 14 49.94 -11.48 56.11
CA ALA A 14 49.22 -10.24 56.36
C ALA A 14 47.92 -10.15 55.55
N ASN A 15 46.96 -11.07 55.73
CA ASN A 15 45.59 -10.89 55.19
C ASN A 15 44.53 -11.86 55.78
N ILE A 16 44.64 -12.24 57.06
CA ILE A 16 43.58 -13.00 57.74
C ILE A 16 42.94 -12.06 58.76
N GLY A 17 41.84 -11.40 58.38
CA GLY A 17 41.07 -10.62 59.36
C GLY A 17 40.24 -9.44 58.86
N ARG A 18 40.31 -9.04 57.59
CA ARG A 18 39.35 -8.05 57.07
C ARG A 18 38.04 -8.74 56.70
N LYS A 19 37.09 -8.76 57.64
CA LYS A 19 35.66 -8.88 57.30
C LYS A 19 35.39 -7.84 56.22
N LYS A 20 35.12 -8.27 54.99
CA LYS A 20 34.59 -7.38 53.95
C LYS A 20 33.26 -6.85 54.49
N SER A 21 33.23 -5.60 54.94
CA SER A 21 31.98 -4.91 55.24
C SER A 21 31.07 -5.09 54.02
N PRO A 22 29.78 -5.41 54.19
CA PRO A 22 28.89 -5.58 53.05
C PRO A 22 28.92 -4.26 52.28
N VAL A 23 29.37 -4.32 51.03
CA VAL A 23 29.30 -3.18 50.13
C VAL A 23 27.81 -2.90 49.97
N ARG A 24 27.30 -1.92 50.72
CA ARG A 24 25.91 -1.47 50.63
C ARG A 24 25.77 -0.96 49.20
N LYS A 25 25.10 -1.72 48.33
CA LYS A 25 24.80 -1.31 46.96
C LYS A 25 24.05 0.01 47.07
N VAL A 26 24.75 1.13 46.85
CA VAL A 26 24.13 2.44 46.77
C VAL A 26 23.21 2.36 45.57
N HIS A 27 21.90 2.28 45.83
CA HIS A 27 20.88 2.46 44.81
C HIS A 27 21.02 3.90 44.33
N ARG A 28 21.87 4.12 43.33
CA ARG A 28 21.93 5.40 42.63
C ARG A 28 20.58 5.54 41.94
N GLN A 29 19.71 6.37 42.53
CA GLN A 29 18.46 6.72 41.87
C GLN A 29 18.82 7.34 40.52
N PRO A 30 18.17 6.93 39.42
CA PRO A 30 18.46 7.49 38.11
C PRO A 30 18.21 9.00 38.13
N THR A 31 19.27 9.80 38.09
CA THR A 31 19.17 11.26 38.07
C THR A 31 18.96 11.73 36.63
N GLY A 32 17.82 12.37 36.36
CA GLY A 32 17.46 12.93 35.04
C GLY A 32 16.19 12.32 34.44
N LYS A 33 15.51 13.05 33.55
CA LYS A 33 14.27 12.59 32.86
C LYS A 33 14.48 11.24 32.14
N PHE A 34 15.64 11.06 31.53
CA PHE A 34 16.02 9.84 30.83
C PHE A 34 16.22 8.65 31.79
N GLY A 35 16.86 8.86 32.95
CA GLY A 35 17.03 7.82 33.96
C GLY A 35 15.70 7.34 34.54
N LYS A 36 14.74 8.25 34.77
CA LYS A 36 13.40 7.90 35.26
C LYS A 36 12.63 7.04 34.25
N LEU A 37 12.74 7.33 32.95
CA LEU A 37 12.14 6.53 31.88
C LEU A 37 12.72 5.11 31.82
N VAL A 38 14.04 4.97 31.93
CA VAL A 38 14.71 3.66 31.91
C VAL A 38 14.32 2.82 33.12
N ALA A 39 14.29 3.40 34.33
CA ALA A 39 13.87 2.68 35.53
C ALA A 39 12.39 2.29 35.49
N TRP A 40 11.53 3.18 34.99
CA TRP A 40 10.12 2.87 34.75
C TRP A 40 9.98 1.68 33.80
N TRP A 41 10.65 1.71 32.64
CA TRP A 41 10.62 0.63 31.66
C TRP A 41 11.15 -0.69 32.22
N GLN A 42 12.27 -0.67 32.95
CA GLN A 42 12.85 -1.87 33.56
C GLN A 42 11.92 -2.48 34.62
N GLY A 43 11.16 -1.66 35.35
CA GLY A 43 10.18 -2.09 36.35
C GLY A 43 8.90 -2.74 35.79
N LEU A 44 8.65 -2.64 34.48
CA LEU A 44 7.50 -3.27 33.84
C LEU A 44 7.71 -4.79 33.63
N SER A 45 6.66 -5.55 33.90
CA SER A 45 6.58 -6.96 33.50
C SER A 45 6.61 -7.12 31.98
N ARG A 46 6.96 -8.33 31.48
CA ARG A 46 7.01 -8.62 30.04
C ARG A 46 5.67 -8.30 29.35
N LYS A 47 4.53 -8.58 30.00
CA LYS A 47 3.19 -8.28 29.49
C LYS A 47 2.93 -6.77 29.39
N GLN A 48 3.33 -6.00 30.39
CA GLN A 48 3.20 -4.54 30.38
C GLN A 48 4.09 -3.89 29.30
N LYS A 49 5.31 -4.40 29.10
CA LYS A 49 6.19 -3.92 28.01
C LYS A 49 5.55 -4.15 26.63
N VAL A 50 4.98 -5.34 26.41
CA VAL A 50 4.25 -5.65 25.18
C VAL A 50 3.03 -4.75 25.02
N ALA A 51 2.26 -4.49 26.08
CA ALA A 51 1.09 -3.60 26.00
C ALA A 51 1.47 -2.15 25.70
N VAL A 52 2.55 -1.63 26.30
CA VAL A 52 3.02 -0.25 26.09
C VAL A 52 3.49 -0.02 24.65
N VAL A 53 4.07 -1.03 23.99
CA VAL A 53 4.53 -0.92 22.59
C VAL A 53 3.43 -1.32 21.61
N GLY A 54 2.77 -2.45 21.86
CA GLY A 54 1.75 -3.01 20.98
C GLY A 54 0.44 -2.22 21.00
N GLY A 55 0.07 -1.63 22.13
CA GLY A 55 -1.15 -0.82 22.27
C GLY A 55 -1.21 0.35 21.29
N PRO A 56 -0.19 1.25 21.26
CA PRO A 56 -0.14 2.34 20.28
C PRO A 56 -0.14 1.85 18.83
N ILE A 57 0.59 0.78 18.51
CA ILE A 57 0.63 0.21 17.16
C ILE A 57 -0.76 -0.29 16.75
N LEU A 58 -1.42 -1.05 17.63
CA LEU A 58 -2.77 -1.56 17.38
C LEU A 58 -3.78 -0.42 17.25
N ALA A 59 -3.67 0.61 18.09
CA ALA A 59 -4.50 1.80 17.98
C ALA A 59 -4.33 2.48 16.62
N ILE A 60 -3.09 2.66 16.15
CA ILE A 60 -2.81 3.22 14.82
C ILE A 60 -3.39 2.34 13.71
N MET A 61 -3.23 1.02 13.81
CA MET A 61 -3.78 0.06 12.84
C MET A 61 -5.31 0.13 12.74
N ILE A 62 -6.01 0.47 13.83
CA ILE A 62 -7.48 0.62 13.83
C ILE A 62 -7.90 2.03 13.40
N ILE A 63 -7.21 3.06 13.92
CA ILE A 63 -7.56 4.47 13.70
C ILE A 63 -7.38 4.84 12.23
N ILE A 64 -6.28 4.42 11.59
CA ILE A 64 -5.99 4.85 10.22
C ILE A 64 -7.08 4.42 9.23
N PRO A 65 -7.51 3.15 9.16
CA PRO A 65 -8.58 2.74 8.26
C PRO A 65 -9.89 3.44 8.55
N VAL A 66 -10.24 3.61 9.83
CA VAL A 66 -11.48 4.28 10.24
C VAL A 66 -11.46 5.75 9.82
N VAL A 67 -10.39 6.47 10.10
CA VAL A 67 -10.23 7.88 9.69
C VAL A 67 -10.23 7.98 8.17
N THR A 68 -9.51 7.10 7.47
CA THR A 68 -9.48 7.07 6.00
C THR A 68 -10.87 6.83 5.44
N TYR A 69 -11.61 5.85 5.98
CA TYR A 69 -12.99 5.58 5.57
C TYR A 69 -13.89 6.80 5.79
N ILE A 70 -13.84 7.44 6.96
CA ILE A 70 -14.65 8.64 7.26
C ILE A 70 -14.33 9.77 6.28
N MET A 71 -13.05 10.00 6.00
CA MET A 71 -12.61 11.03 5.05
C MET A 71 -13.08 10.74 3.63
N LEU A 72 -13.13 9.46 3.24
CA LEU A 72 -13.50 9.02 1.90
C LEU A 72 -14.97 8.60 1.78
N ALA A 73 -15.76 8.61 2.85
CA ALA A 73 -17.11 8.05 2.86
C ALA A 73 -18.02 8.71 1.83
N ASN A 74 -17.93 10.03 1.67
CA ASN A 74 -18.71 10.75 0.67
C ASN A 74 -18.24 10.45 -0.75
N ASP A 75 -16.95 10.19 -0.95
CA ASP A 75 -16.41 9.83 -2.25
C ASP A 75 -16.76 8.38 -2.61
N ILE A 76 -16.79 7.46 -1.64
CA ILE A 76 -17.14 6.04 -1.83
C ILE A 76 -18.64 5.84 -2.08
N ARG A 77 -19.51 6.72 -1.57
CA ARG A 77 -20.97 6.56 -1.72
C ARG A 77 -21.50 7.08 -3.06
N ASP A 78 -20.70 7.82 -3.80
CA ASP A 78 -21.09 8.46 -5.04
C ASP A 78 -20.11 8.08 -6.15
N VAL A 79 -20.62 7.43 -7.19
CA VAL A 79 -19.79 6.91 -8.30
C VAL A 79 -19.02 8.03 -8.99
N GLU A 80 -19.64 9.20 -9.17
CA GLU A 80 -19.01 10.32 -9.83
C GLU A 80 -17.83 10.85 -9.00
N ARG A 81 -18.01 10.99 -7.69
CA ARG A 81 -16.93 11.41 -6.79
C ARG A 81 -15.83 10.36 -6.73
N LEU A 82 -16.17 9.08 -6.58
CA LEU A 82 -15.19 7.99 -6.58
C LEU A 82 -14.31 8.06 -7.82
N MET A 83 -14.92 8.12 -9.00
CA MET A 83 -14.23 8.06 -10.28
C MET A 83 -13.39 9.30 -10.59
N ASN A 84 -13.79 10.47 -10.09
CA ASN A 84 -13.16 11.73 -10.46
C ASN A 84 -12.34 12.38 -9.33
N ARG A 85 -12.27 11.77 -8.14
CA ARG A 85 -11.53 12.33 -6.99
C ARG A 85 -10.05 12.62 -7.29
N ASN A 86 -9.40 11.70 -7.99
CA ASN A 86 -8.00 11.80 -8.37
C ASN A 86 -7.79 12.32 -9.80
N ASN A 87 -8.79 13.04 -10.36
CA ASN A 87 -8.62 13.63 -11.69
C ASN A 87 -7.61 14.77 -11.65
N THR A 88 -6.47 14.52 -12.28
CA THR A 88 -5.38 15.48 -12.44
C THR A 88 -5.01 15.56 -13.90
N GLY A 89 -5.04 16.75 -14.48
CA GLY A 89 -4.68 16.92 -15.88
C GLY A 89 -4.80 18.36 -16.37
N ILE A 90 -4.39 18.59 -17.61
CA ILE A 90 -4.41 19.89 -18.28
C ILE A 90 -5.23 19.75 -19.56
N VAL A 91 -6.21 20.64 -19.74
CA VAL A 91 -6.97 20.78 -20.99
C VAL A 91 -6.58 22.10 -21.66
N LEU A 92 -6.12 22.04 -22.90
CA LEU A 92 -5.86 23.21 -23.73
C LEU A 92 -7.03 23.40 -24.71
N LYS A 93 -7.61 24.59 -24.68
CA LYS A 93 -8.75 25.00 -25.51
C LYS A 93 -8.35 26.15 -26.43
N ASP A 94 -8.93 26.17 -27.62
CA ASP A 94 -8.78 27.30 -28.53
C ASP A 94 -9.59 28.53 -28.04
N ARG A 95 -9.48 29.65 -28.76
CA ARG A 95 -10.24 30.88 -28.47
C ARG A 95 -11.76 30.71 -28.50
N ASN A 96 -12.27 29.64 -29.12
CA ASN A 96 -13.68 29.32 -29.23
C ASN A 96 -14.13 28.32 -28.14
N GLY A 97 -13.23 27.89 -27.25
CA GLY A 97 -13.51 26.90 -26.21
C GLY A 97 -13.42 25.44 -26.66
N LYS A 98 -12.98 25.17 -27.90
CA LYS A 98 -12.80 23.80 -28.41
C LYS A 98 -11.51 23.20 -27.85
N THR A 99 -11.61 22.07 -27.15
CA THR A 99 -10.45 21.29 -26.71
C THR A 99 -9.68 20.79 -27.93
N PHE A 100 -8.38 21.09 -28.00
CA PHE A 100 -7.48 20.55 -29.03
C PHE A 100 -6.36 19.68 -28.45
N TYR A 101 -6.13 19.76 -27.14
CA TYR A 101 -5.16 18.91 -26.45
C TYR A 101 -5.59 18.70 -24.99
N SER A 102 -5.40 17.49 -24.49
CA SER A 102 -5.68 17.12 -23.10
C SER A 102 -4.62 16.12 -22.65
N ILE A 103 -4.11 16.29 -21.43
CA ILE A 103 -3.15 15.35 -20.82
C ILE A 103 -3.57 15.03 -19.40
N GLY A 104 -3.37 13.77 -19.00
CA GLY A 104 -3.79 13.26 -17.69
C GLY A 104 -5.30 13.02 -17.64
N ARG A 105 -5.82 12.87 -16.42
CA ARG A 105 -7.24 12.69 -16.14
C ARG A 105 -7.96 14.04 -16.09
N ALA A 106 -7.84 14.83 -17.15
CA ALA A 106 -8.25 16.23 -17.15
C ALA A 106 -9.76 16.44 -17.35
N GLU A 107 -10.43 15.48 -17.99
CA GLU A 107 -11.86 15.56 -18.30
C GLU A 107 -12.68 14.58 -17.45
N LYS A 108 -13.91 15.00 -17.12
CA LYS A 108 -14.91 14.13 -16.50
C LYS A 108 -15.25 13.00 -17.47
N ARG A 109 -15.13 11.75 -17.01
CA ARG A 109 -15.46 10.59 -17.85
C ARG A 109 -16.90 10.16 -17.68
N ASN A 110 -17.53 9.85 -18.81
CA ASN A 110 -18.72 9.04 -18.82
C ASN A 110 -18.30 7.57 -18.70
N ILE A 111 -18.96 6.82 -17.82
CA ILE A 111 -18.67 5.40 -17.62
C ILE A 111 -19.26 4.62 -18.79
N VAL A 112 -18.41 3.99 -19.60
CA VAL A 112 -18.83 2.97 -20.56
C VAL A 112 -19.26 1.73 -19.78
N LYS A 113 -20.48 1.26 -20.02
CA LYS A 113 -21.06 0.10 -19.34
C LYS A 113 -20.51 -1.21 -19.90
N LEU A 114 -20.46 -2.27 -19.08
CA LEU A 114 -19.93 -3.59 -19.45
C LEU A 114 -20.62 -4.21 -20.69
N ASP A 115 -21.87 -3.86 -20.98
CA ASP A 115 -22.63 -4.30 -22.17
C ASP A 115 -22.20 -3.58 -23.47
N GLN A 116 -21.45 -2.49 -23.33
CA GLN A 116 -20.81 -1.74 -24.40
C GLN A 116 -19.32 -2.11 -24.56
N ILE A 117 -18.83 -3.08 -23.79
CA ILE A 117 -17.45 -3.56 -23.84
C ILE A 117 -17.44 -5.01 -24.34
N SER A 118 -16.54 -5.32 -25.27
CA SER A 118 -16.37 -6.65 -25.83
C SER A 118 -16.18 -7.72 -24.73
N ASP A 119 -16.85 -8.86 -24.87
CA ASP A 119 -16.65 -10.00 -23.96
C ASP A 119 -15.21 -10.49 -23.97
N HIS A 120 -14.49 -10.34 -25.09
CA HIS A 120 -13.07 -10.64 -25.15
C HIS A 120 -12.26 -9.77 -24.19
N MET A 121 -12.57 -8.47 -24.09
CA MET A 121 -11.88 -7.55 -23.20
C MET A 121 -12.16 -7.88 -21.74
N LYS A 122 -13.43 -8.11 -21.38
CA LYS A 122 -13.82 -8.52 -20.03
C LYS A 122 -13.13 -9.82 -19.62
N ASN A 123 -13.18 -10.85 -20.47
CA ASN A 123 -12.59 -12.15 -20.17
C ASN A 123 -11.06 -12.11 -20.12
N ALA A 124 -10.40 -11.38 -21.01
CA ALA A 124 -8.95 -11.22 -20.99
C ALA A 124 -8.49 -10.52 -19.70
N LEU A 125 -9.19 -9.45 -19.30
CA LEU A 125 -8.88 -8.71 -18.09
C LEU A 125 -9.00 -9.61 -16.85
N LEU A 126 -10.14 -10.29 -16.71
CA LEU A 126 -10.37 -11.19 -15.58
C LEU A 126 -9.34 -12.31 -15.55
N ALA A 127 -9.03 -12.94 -16.69
CA ALA A 127 -8.05 -14.03 -16.74
C ALA A 127 -6.63 -13.59 -16.32
N SER A 128 -6.23 -12.35 -16.66
CA SER A 128 -4.90 -11.82 -16.38
C SER A 128 -4.78 -11.23 -14.97
N GLU A 129 -5.69 -10.31 -14.62
CA GLU A 129 -5.58 -9.49 -13.41
C GLU A 129 -6.20 -10.17 -12.19
N ASP A 130 -7.35 -10.82 -12.34
CA ASP A 130 -8.10 -11.38 -11.21
C ASP A 130 -9.11 -12.46 -11.62
N LYS A 131 -8.62 -13.68 -11.85
CA LYS A 131 -9.41 -14.79 -12.42
C LYS A 131 -10.60 -15.23 -11.56
N ASP A 132 -10.55 -14.94 -10.27
CA ASP A 132 -11.57 -15.31 -9.30
C ASP A 132 -12.33 -14.07 -8.80
N PHE A 133 -12.27 -12.94 -9.52
CA PHE A 133 -12.86 -11.66 -9.16
C PHE A 133 -14.29 -11.76 -8.62
N TYR A 134 -15.14 -12.54 -9.30
CA TYR A 134 -16.54 -12.74 -8.91
C TYR A 134 -16.75 -13.66 -7.69
N LYS A 135 -15.70 -14.31 -7.19
CA LYS A 135 -15.76 -15.31 -6.11
C LYS A 135 -15.22 -14.80 -4.76
N HIS A 136 -14.62 -13.63 -4.71
CA HIS A 136 -14.12 -13.02 -3.47
C HIS A 136 -14.65 -11.60 -3.29
N GLY A 137 -14.47 -11.01 -2.11
CA GLY A 137 -14.78 -9.60 -1.85
C GLY A 137 -13.63 -8.67 -2.25
N GLY A 138 -13.38 -7.61 -1.47
CA GLY A 138 -12.35 -6.61 -1.80
C GLY A 138 -10.92 -7.14 -1.92
N PHE A 139 -10.62 -8.31 -1.36
CA PHE A 139 -9.30 -8.95 -1.45
C PHE A 139 -9.42 -10.46 -1.63
N ASN A 140 -8.35 -11.07 -2.15
CA ASN A 140 -8.25 -12.51 -2.36
C ASN A 140 -7.09 -13.09 -1.55
N LEU A 141 -7.42 -13.76 -0.44
CA LEU A 141 -6.42 -14.32 0.49
C LEU A 141 -5.56 -15.40 -0.18
N PHE A 142 -6.14 -16.20 -1.09
CA PHE A 142 -5.39 -17.20 -1.85
C PHE A 142 -4.39 -16.56 -2.80
N SER A 143 -4.79 -15.49 -3.50
CA SER A 143 -3.88 -14.73 -4.38
C SER A 143 -2.73 -14.09 -3.61
N ILE A 144 -3.01 -13.53 -2.42
CA ILE A 144 -1.97 -12.96 -1.53
C ILE A 144 -1.01 -14.05 -1.05
N ALA A 145 -1.53 -15.17 -0.55
CA ALA A 145 -0.70 -16.28 -0.07
C ALA A 145 0.16 -16.88 -1.21
N ARG A 146 -0.44 -17.09 -2.38
CA ARG A 146 0.26 -17.56 -3.59
C ARG A 146 1.37 -16.59 -3.99
N ALA A 147 1.09 -15.28 -4.03
CA ALA A 147 2.08 -14.28 -4.39
C ALA A 147 3.25 -14.23 -3.38
N ALA A 148 2.96 -14.40 -2.08
CA ALA A 148 3.99 -14.46 -1.05
C ALA A 148 4.91 -15.68 -1.18
N VAL A 149 4.36 -16.85 -1.55
CA VAL A 149 5.13 -18.10 -1.70
C VAL A 149 5.88 -18.13 -3.03
N THR A 150 5.19 -17.88 -4.12
CA THR A 150 5.76 -18.03 -5.47
C THR A 150 6.62 -16.84 -5.87
N ARG A 151 6.41 -15.66 -5.26
CA ARG A 151 6.97 -14.37 -5.70
C ARG A 151 6.67 -14.02 -7.16
N HIS A 152 5.67 -14.67 -7.75
CA HIS A 152 5.21 -14.47 -9.13
C HIS A 152 3.73 -14.09 -9.14
N GLY A 153 3.36 -13.18 -10.04
CA GLY A 153 2.00 -12.66 -10.20
C GLY A 153 1.60 -11.60 -9.17
N GLY A 154 0.66 -10.74 -9.55
CA GLY A 154 0.08 -9.74 -8.66
C GLY A 154 -0.79 -10.38 -7.57
N GLY A 155 -0.58 -9.99 -6.31
CA GLY A 155 -1.45 -10.38 -5.21
C GLY A 155 -2.66 -9.46 -5.03
N SER A 156 -2.81 -8.43 -5.87
CA SER A 156 -3.84 -7.40 -5.74
C SER A 156 -5.06 -7.72 -6.59
N THR A 157 -6.26 -7.49 -6.07
CA THR A 157 -7.53 -7.68 -6.80
C THR A 157 -7.87 -6.48 -7.68
N ILE A 158 -8.81 -6.65 -8.60
CA ILE A 158 -9.33 -5.53 -9.43
C ILE A 158 -9.87 -4.40 -8.54
N THR A 159 -10.60 -4.72 -7.47
CA THR A 159 -11.15 -3.73 -6.53
C THR A 159 -10.07 -2.94 -5.81
N GLN A 160 -9.00 -3.62 -5.38
CA GLN A 160 -7.82 -3.01 -4.79
C GLN A 160 -7.14 -2.05 -5.77
N GLN A 161 -6.98 -2.47 -7.03
CA GLN A 161 -6.43 -1.61 -8.06
C GLN A 161 -7.34 -0.42 -8.39
N LEU A 162 -8.66 -0.59 -8.39
CA LEU A 162 -9.62 0.51 -8.56
C LEU A 162 -9.41 1.57 -7.48
N VAL A 163 -9.45 1.17 -6.20
CA VAL A 163 -9.22 2.05 -5.05
C VAL A 163 -7.87 2.77 -5.15
N LYS A 164 -6.82 2.04 -5.52
CA LYS A 164 -5.48 2.62 -5.74
C LYS A 164 -5.52 3.73 -6.78
N ASN A 165 -6.22 3.50 -7.90
CA ASN A 165 -6.24 4.44 -9.01
C ASN A 165 -7.13 5.65 -8.71
N THR A 166 -8.28 5.47 -8.07
CA THR A 166 -9.34 6.50 -7.99
C THR A 166 -9.42 7.22 -6.65
N LEU A 167 -9.10 6.56 -5.54
CA LEU A 167 -9.31 7.10 -4.19
C LEU A 167 -8.04 7.47 -3.44
N LEU A 168 -6.93 6.74 -3.65
CA LEU A 168 -5.70 6.94 -2.88
C LEU A 168 -4.65 7.72 -3.69
N SER A 169 -3.65 8.29 -3.01
CA SER A 169 -2.54 8.95 -3.70
C SER A 169 -1.65 7.95 -4.44
N ASP A 170 -0.85 8.42 -5.39
CA ASP A 170 0.12 7.60 -6.13
C ASP A 170 1.38 7.24 -5.30
N GLU A 171 1.42 7.56 -4.00
CA GLU A 171 2.58 7.35 -3.13
C GLU A 171 2.84 5.86 -2.86
N HIS A 172 4.03 5.35 -3.18
CA HIS A 172 4.39 3.97 -2.89
C HIS A 172 4.80 3.75 -1.41
N SER A 173 3.81 3.55 -0.53
CA SER A 173 4.04 3.21 0.88
C SER A 173 3.24 1.99 1.36
N LEU A 174 3.76 1.29 2.39
CA LEU A 174 3.04 0.21 3.06
C LEU A 174 1.73 0.72 3.70
N MET A 175 1.71 1.98 4.14
CA MET A 175 0.52 2.60 4.70
C MET A 175 -0.59 2.75 3.66
N ARG A 176 -0.25 3.22 2.45
CA ARG A 176 -1.21 3.28 1.35
C ARG A 176 -1.73 1.89 1.00
N LYS A 177 -0.86 0.87 0.95
CA LYS A 177 -1.28 -0.51 0.65
C LYS A 177 -2.24 -1.06 1.72
N TYR A 178 -2.03 -0.70 2.96
CA TYR A 178 -2.94 -1.02 4.06
C TYR A 178 -4.29 -0.31 3.89
N GLN A 179 -4.30 0.98 3.56
CA GLN A 179 -5.54 1.72 3.26
C GLN A 179 -6.28 1.11 2.06
N GLU A 180 -5.57 0.72 1.01
CA GLU A 180 -6.12 0.06 -0.18
C GLU A 180 -6.89 -1.21 0.18
N PHE A 181 -6.35 -2.03 1.08
CA PHE A 181 -7.02 -3.22 1.59
C PHE A 181 -8.36 -2.90 2.25
N PHE A 182 -8.41 -1.96 3.20
CA PHE A 182 -9.67 -1.62 3.89
C PHE A 182 -10.65 -0.89 3.00
N MET A 183 -10.18 0.02 2.14
CA MET A 183 -11.04 0.74 1.22
C MET A 183 -11.62 -0.17 0.14
N SER A 184 -10.91 -1.24 -0.27
CA SER A 184 -11.48 -2.24 -1.18
C SER A 184 -12.69 -2.97 -0.59
N ILE A 185 -12.66 -3.25 0.72
CA ILE A 185 -13.80 -3.84 1.43
C ILE A 185 -14.97 -2.85 1.45
N ALA A 186 -14.70 -1.58 1.72
CA ALA A 186 -15.72 -0.53 1.72
C ALA A 186 -16.38 -0.37 0.34
N VAL A 187 -15.59 -0.37 -0.74
CA VAL A 187 -16.11 -0.29 -2.12
C VAL A 187 -17.00 -1.49 -2.44
N GLU A 188 -16.60 -2.71 -2.08
CA GLU A 188 -17.39 -3.94 -2.33
C GLU A 188 -18.68 -4.03 -1.51
N GLN A 189 -18.79 -3.26 -0.43
CA GLN A 189 -20.04 -3.15 0.31
C GLN A 189 -21.03 -2.17 -0.33
N ASN A 190 -20.55 -1.24 -1.17
CA ASN A 190 -21.36 -0.21 -1.80
C ASN A 190 -21.72 -0.53 -3.25
N TYR A 191 -20.93 -1.36 -3.93
CA TYR A 191 -21.06 -1.62 -5.36
C TYR A 191 -21.03 -3.10 -5.69
N SER A 192 -21.80 -3.49 -6.70
CA SER A 192 -21.75 -4.83 -7.29
C SER A 192 -20.44 -5.07 -8.05
N LYS A 193 -20.13 -6.34 -8.31
CA LYS A 193 -18.94 -6.72 -9.09
C LYS A 193 -18.91 -6.10 -10.49
N ASP A 194 -20.06 -6.01 -11.13
CA ASP A 194 -20.16 -5.43 -12.48
C ASP A 194 -19.92 -3.91 -12.45
N GLU A 195 -20.45 -3.21 -11.45
CA GLU A 195 -20.17 -1.77 -11.26
C GLU A 195 -18.70 -1.50 -10.94
N ILE A 196 -18.07 -2.37 -10.15
CA ILE A 196 -16.63 -2.28 -9.86
C ILE A 196 -15.81 -2.50 -11.14
N LEU A 197 -16.20 -3.48 -11.97
CA LEU A 197 -15.52 -3.76 -13.21
C LEU A 197 -15.71 -2.64 -14.26
N ASP A 198 -16.92 -2.06 -14.35
CA ASP A 198 -17.20 -0.81 -15.07
C ASP A 198 -16.21 0.28 -14.66
N MET A 199 -16.19 0.62 -13.35
CA MET A 199 -15.36 1.68 -12.80
C MET A 199 -13.87 1.41 -13.04
N TYR A 200 -13.42 0.17 -12.90
CA TYR A 200 -12.03 -0.19 -13.15
C TYR A 200 -11.65 0.03 -14.63
N LEU A 201 -12.41 -0.54 -15.57
CA LEU A 201 -12.14 -0.42 -17.00
C LEU A 201 -12.19 1.03 -17.49
N ASN A 202 -12.95 1.91 -16.83
CA ASN A 202 -13.03 3.33 -17.16
C ASN A 202 -11.97 4.21 -16.46
N SER A 203 -11.29 3.70 -15.41
CA SER A 203 -10.32 4.48 -14.63
C SER A 203 -8.87 4.12 -14.94
N VAL A 204 -8.59 2.87 -15.33
CA VAL A 204 -7.23 2.35 -15.47
C VAL A 204 -6.46 3.03 -16.61
N TYR A 205 -5.16 3.24 -16.41
CA TYR A 205 -4.29 3.84 -17.41
C TYR A 205 -3.68 2.77 -18.33
N PHE A 206 -3.86 2.92 -19.64
CA PHE A 206 -3.39 1.99 -20.67
C PHE A 206 -2.13 2.49 -21.40
N GLY A 207 -1.47 3.57 -20.94
CA GLY A 207 -0.34 4.16 -21.67
C GLY A 207 -0.83 5.14 -22.75
N GLU A 208 0.10 5.83 -23.41
CA GLU A 208 -0.22 6.79 -24.50
C GLU A 208 -1.29 7.84 -24.15
N ASN A 209 -1.31 8.30 -22.89
CA ASN A 209 -2.35 9.22 -22.39
C ASN A 209 -3.79 8.66 -22.51
N ALA A 210 -3.94 7.35 -22.75
CA ALA A 210 -5.22 6.66 -22.82
C ALA A 210 -5.62 6.16 -21.43
N PHE A 211 -6.65 6.77 -20.86
CA PHE A 211 -7.12 6.42 -19.54
C PHE A 211 -8.57 5.95 -19.63
N GLY A 212 -8.82 4.70 -19.27
CA GLY A 212 -10.07 4.03 -19.51
C GLY A 212 -10.12 3.34 -20.87
N ILE A 213 -11.03 2.39 -21.00
CA ILE A 213 -11.10 1.48 -22.14
C ILE A 213 -11.54 2.17 -23.44
N GLU A 214 -12.35 3.22 -23.35
CA GLU A 214 -12.78 3.99 -24.52
C GLU A 214 -11.60 4.70 -25.18
N ASP A 215 -10.83 5.45 -24.37
CA ASP A 215 -9.61 6.11 -24.83
C ASP A 215 -8.61 5.07 -25.37
N ALA A 216 -8.46 3.93 -24.71
CA ALA A 216 -7.52 2.89 -25.14
C ALA A 216 -7.92 2.27 -26.49
N ALA A 217 -9.18 1.88 -26.67
CA ALA A 217 -9.67 1.32 -27.92
C ALA A 217 -9.50 2.30 -29.09
N LYS A 218 -9.72 3.59 -28.83
CA LYS A 218 -9.54 4.65 -29.83
C LYS A 218 -8.06 4.92 -30.12
N THR A 219 -7.22 5.04 -29.10
CA THR A 219 -5.80 5.38 -29.26
C THR A 219 -5.02 4.27 -29.94
N TYR A 220 -5.23 3.00 -29.56
CA TYR A 220 -4.47 1.89 -30.10
C TYR A 220 -5.02 1.32 -31.41
N PHE A 221 -6.34 1.39 -31.62
CA PHE A 221 -6.99 0.69 -32.75
C PHE A 221 -7.99 1.54 -33.52
N ASN A 222 -8.26 2.79 -33.10
CA ASN A 222 -9.31 3.64 -33.66
C ASN A 222 -10.68 2.94 -33.70
N LYS A 223 -11.01 2.22 -32.62
CA LYS A 223 -12.25 1.42 -32.46
C LYS A 223 -13.03 1.83 -31.21
N THR A 224 -14.29 1.40 -31.15
CA THR A 224 -15.06 1.41 -29.90
C THR A 224 -14.69 0.20 -29.02
N PRO A 225 -14.87 0.26 -27.69
CA PRO A 225 -14.61 -0.89 -26.79
C PRO A 225 -15.37 -2.17 -27.16
N LYS A 226 -16.54 -2.03 -27.80
CA LYS A 226 -17.37 -3.16 -28.23
C LYS A 226 -16.77 -3.93 -29.41
N GLU A 227 -15.95 -3.28 -30.22
CA GLU A 227 -15.36 -3.84 -31.44
C GLU A 227 -13.98 -4.48 -31.21
N LEU A 228 -13.49 -4.46 -29.97
CA LEU A 228 -12.21 -5.05 -29.61
C LEU A 228 -12.24 -6.58 -29.83
N THR A 229 -11.32 -7.05 -30.67
CA THR A 229 -11.08 -8.47 -30.89
C THR A 229 -10.34 -9.10 -29.72
N LEU A 230 -10.22 -10.43 -29.70
CA LEU A 230 -9.44 -11.15 -28.70
C LEU A 230 -7.97 -10.71 -28.64
N ALA A 231 -7.31 -10.56 -29.78
CA ALA A 231 -5.90 -10.18 -29.85
C ALA A 231 -5.67 -8.75 -29.32
N GLU A 232 -6.53 -7.81 -29.73
CA GLU A 232 -6.49 -6.41 -29.29
C GLU A 232 -6.77 -6.31 -27.78
N SER A 233 -7.75 -7.07 -27.30
CA SER A 233 -8.08 -7.17 -25.87
C SER A 233 -6.91 -7.71 -25.05
N ALA A 234 -6.30 -8.82 -25.50
CA ALA A 234 -5.14 -9.41 -24.84
C ALA A 234 -3.95 -8.45 -24.81
N MET A 235 -3.72 -7.71 -25.90
CA MET A 235 -2.69 -6.68 -25.96
C MET A 235 -2.94 -5.55 -24.95
N LEU A 236 -4.16 -4.99 -24.91
CA LEU A 236 -4.48 -3.92 -23.95
C LEU A 236 -4.32 -4.36 -22.49
N VAL A 237 -4.76 -5.58 -22.17
CA VAL A 237 -4.56 -6.16 -20.84
C VAL A 237 -3.08 -6.38 -20.53
N GLY A 238 -2.29 -6.84 -21.51
CA GLY A 238 -0.85 -7.05 -21.36
C GLY A 238 -0.07 -5.76 -21.09
N VAL A 239 -0.60 -4.60 -21.46
CA VAL A 239 0.01 -3.28 -21.21
C VAL A 239 -0.18 -2.83 -19.76
N LEU A 240 -1.28 -3.22 -19.11
CA LEU A 240 -1.68 -2.73 -17.78
C LEU A 240 -0.61 -2.82 -16.67
N PRO A 241 0.21 -3.89 -16.57
CA PRO A 241 1.20 -4.00 -15.50
C PRO A 241 2.28 -2.91 -15.54
N ALA A 242 2.63 -2.43 -16.73
CA ALA A 242 3.62 -1.37 -16.93
C ALA A 242 3.28 -0.54 -18.17
N PRO A 243 2.26 0.35 -18.11
CA PRO A 243 1.67 0.91 -19.33
C PRO A 243 2.64 1.73 -20.19
N SER A 244 3.60 2.41 -19.57
CA SER A 244 4.65 3.16 -20.30
C SER A 244 5.73 2.26 -20.89
N SER A 245 6.02 1.11 -20.28
CA SER A 245 7.08 0.22 -20.75
C SER A 245 6.58 -0.83 -21.75
N TYR A 246 5.34 -1.30 -21.57
CA TYR A 246 4.76 -2.37 -22.39
C TYR A 246 3.91 -1.85 -23.55
N SER A 247 3.75 -0.53 -23.69
CA SER A 247 3.10 0.06 -24.86
C SER A 247 3.82 -0.37 -26.14
N PRO A 248 3.14 -0.94 -27.15
CA PRO A 248 3.76 -1.24 -28.43
C PRO A 248 3.97 0.01 -29.31
N ILE A 249 3.49 1.18 -28.87
CA ILE A 249 3.68 2.45 -29.58
C ILE A 249 4.99 3.11 -29.13
N SER A 250 5.24 3.17 -27.82
CA SER A 250 6.39 3.91 -27.24
C SER A 250 7.28 3.10 -26.31
N GLY A 251 6.90 1.86 -25.98
CA GLY A 251 7.65 0.99 -25.07
C GLY A 251 9.03 0.64 -25.64
N SER A 252 10.00 0.49 -24.73
CA SER A 252 11.37 0.04 -25.02
C SER A 252 11.65 -1.31 -24.36
#